data_AF-A0A9D4FJ19-F1
#
_entry.id   AF-A0A9D4FJ19-F1
#
_cell.length_a   1.000
_cell.length_b   1.000
_cell.length_c   1.000
_cell.angle_alpha   90.00
_cell.angle_beta   90.00
_cell.angle_gamma   90.00
#
_symmetry.space_group_name_H-M   'P 1'
#
loop_
_entity.id
_entity.type
_entity.pdbx_description
1 polymer ?
#
loop_
_entity_poly.entity_id
_entity_poly.type
_entity_poly.pdbx_seq_one_letter_code
_entity_poly.pdbx_strand_id
1 'polypeptide(L)' 'MADEAAALNYKLSDIDIFSNSWGPSDNGQSFAPLPSVVNAAFKEGVEKVKTLNHVWANLKQNSK' A
#
# COMPACT_ATOMS: atom_id res chain seq x y z
N MET A 1 2.27 -15.07 -6.39
CA MET A 1 2.14 -14.37 -5.10
C MET A 1 3.15 -13.23 -4.95
N ALA A 2 4.42 -13.40 -5.32
CA ALA A 2 5.38 -12.29 -5.32
C ALA A 2 4.98 -11.14 -6.27
N ASP A 3 4.44 -11.47 -7.45
CA ASP A 3 4.01 -10.47 -8.44
C ASP A 3 2.81 -9.62 -7.97
N GLU A 4 1.95 -10.22 -7.15
CA GLU A 4 0.78 -9.56 -6.56
C GLU A 4 1.21 -8.54 -5.50
N ALA A 5 2.15 -8.91 -4.63
CA ALA A 5 2.77 -7.98 -3.69
C ALA A 5 3.55 -6.87 -4.41
N ALA A 6 4.24 -7.20 -5.50
CA ALA A 6 4.95 -6.20 -6.31
C ALA A 6 3.98 -5.21 -7.00
N ALA A 7 2.81 -5.66 -7.42
CA ALA A 7 1.78 -4.81 -8.02
C ALA A 7 1.22 -3.78 -7.03
N LEU A 8 1.09 -4.13 -5.75
CA LEU A 8 0.61 -3.24 -4.69
C LEU A 8 1.61 -2.14 -4.31
N ASN A 9 2.88 -2.33 -4.65
CA ASN A 9 3.98 -1.43 -4.27
C ASN A 9 4.59 -0.74 -5.50
N TYR A 10 4.04 -1.02 -6.69
CA TYR A 10 4.59 -0.56 -7.95
C TYR A 10 4.60 0.97 -7.99
N LYS A 11 5.79 1.57 -8.15
CA LYS A 11 5.96 3.03 -8.20
C LYS A 11 5.25 3.77 -7.07
N LEU A 12 5.38 3.25 -5.84
CA LEU A 12 4.77 3.84 -4.64
C LEU A 12 5.16 5.32 -4.38
N SER A 13 6.27 5.80 -4.96
CA SER A 13 6.66 7.22 -4.90
C SER A 13 5.88 8.14 -5.84
N ASP A 14 5.28 7.57 -6.89
CA ASP A 14 4.67 8.32 -8.00
C ASP A 14 3.15 8.10 -8.08
N ILE A 15 2.66 6.99 -7.53
CA ILE A 15 1.24 6.62 -7.55
C ILE A 15 0.60 6.92 -6.20
N ASP A 16 -0.36 7.84 -6.21
CA ASP A 16 -1.05 8.28 -4.99
C ASP A 16 -2.15 7.30 -4.53
N ILE A 17 -2.83 6.65 -5.46
CA ILE A 17 -4.01 5.81 -5.18
C ILE A 17 -3.97 4.53 -6.01
N PHE A 18 -4.11 3.39 -5.34
CA PHE A 18 -4.32 2.09 -5.96
C PHE A 18 -5.80 1.69 -5.82
N SER A 19 -6.49 1.47 -6.93
CA SER A 19 -7.87 0.99 -6.96
C SER A 19 -7.91 -0.44 -7.48
N ASN A 20 -8.16 -1.39 -6.57
CA ASN A 20 -8.15 -2.82 -6.86
C ASN A 20 -9.54 -3.40 -6.63
N SER A 21 -10.14 -4.02 -7.65
CA SER A 21 -11.46 -4.67 -7.59
C SER A 21 -11.37 -6.15 -7.92
N TRP A 22 -10.31 -6.79 -7.45
CA TRP A 22 -10.04 -8.22 -7.58
C TRP A 22 -9.82 -8.82 -6.19
N GLY A 23 -10.10 -10.12 -6.05
CA GLY A 23 -10.07 -10.80 -4.77
C GLY A 23 -10.51 -12.27 -4.87
N PRO A 24 -10.78 -12.92 -3.73
CA PRO A 24 -11.34 -14.26 -3.69
C PRO A 24 -12.70 -14.32 -4.41
N SER A 25 -13.14 -15.51 -4.79
CA SER A 25 -14.44 -15.66 -5.46
C SER A 25 -15.59 -15.15 -4.57
N ASP A 26 -16.44 -14.28 -5.11
CA ASP A 26 -17.62 -13.71 -4.44
C ASP A 26 -18.80 -14.68 -4.28
N ASN A 27 -18.52 -15.98 -4.14
CA ASN A 27 -19.54 -17.05 -4.10
C ASN A 27 -20.19 -17.26 -2.73
N GLY A 28 -19.90 -16.40 -1.75
CA GLY A 28 -20.41 -16.51 -0.38
C GLY A 28 -19.85 -17.69 0.43
N GLN A 29 -18.89 -18.45 -0.13
CA GLN A 29 -18.31 -19.64 0.49
C GLN A 29 -16.79 -19.52 0.67
N SER A 30 -16.17 -18.53 0.02
CA SER A 30 -14.73 -18.33 0.04
C SER A 30 -14.30 -17.45 1.21
N PHE A 31 -13.43 -17.98 2.08
CA PHE A 31 -12.66 -17.19 3.04
C PHE A 31 -11.17 -17.42 2.78
N ALA A 32 -10.50 -16.44 2.17
CA ALA A 32 -9.08 -16.51 1.85
C ALA A 32 -8.34 -15.37 2.57
N PRO A 33 -7.48 -15.66 3.56
CA PRO A 33 -6.68 -14.64 4.22
C PRO A 33 -5.57 -14.12 3.29
N LEU A 34 -5.14 -12.87 3.53
CA LEU A 34 -4.01 -12.29 2.80
C LEU A 34 -2.72 -13.08 3.06
N PRO A 35 -1.97 -13.45 2.02
CA PRO A 35 -0.62 -13.99 2.17
C PRO A 35 0.30 -13.01 2.91
N SER A 36 1.27 -13.53 3.68
CA SER A 36 2.20 -12.71 4.48
C SER A 36 2.96 -11.66 3.67
N VAL A 37 3.35 -12.00 2.44
CA VAL A 37 4.04 -11.10 1.50
C VAL A 37 3.14 -9.96 1.01
N VAL A 38 1.86 -10.22 0.78
CA VAL A 38 0.87 -9.21 0.39
C VAL A 38 0.57 -8.27 1.56
N ASN A 39 0.48 -8.83 2.79
CA ASN A 39 0.29 -8.03 4.01
C ASN A 39 1.50 -7.11 4.28
N ALA A 40 2.73 -7.59 4.05
CA ALA A 40 3.93 -6.76 4.14
C ALA A 40 3.92 -5.60 3.14
N ALA A 41 3.51 -5.87 1.90
CA ALA A 41 3.32 -4.86 0.85
C ALA A 41 2.33 -3.75 1.26
N PHE A 42 1.17 -4.12 1.80
CA PHE A 42 0.20 -3.13 2.33
C PHE A 42 0.77 -2.27 3.47
N LYS A 43 1.50 -2.88 4.41
CA LYS A 43 2.14 -2.15 5.52
C LYS A 43 3.17 -1.14 5.01
N GLU A 44 4.01 -1.57 4.08
CA GLU A 44 5.02 -0.71 3.45
C GLU A 44 4.38 0.51 2.76
N GLY A 45 3.26 0.30 2.05
CA GLY A 45 2.48 1.36 1.41
C GLY A 45 2.04 2.46 2.38
N VAL A 46 1.41 2.05 3.49
CA VAL A 46 0.89 2.99 4.50
C VAL A 46 2.02 3.71 5.25
N GLU A 47 3.08 3.00 5.62
CA GLU A 47 4.19 3.56 6.39
C GLU A 47 4.99 4.60 5.59
N LYS A 48 5.23 4.35 4.30
CA LYS A 48 5.95 5.30 3.44
C LYS A 48 5.16 6.59 3.21
N VAL A 49 3.85 6.51 2.96
CA VAL A 49 2.98 7.69 2.82
C VAL A 49 2.95 8.52 4.10
N LYS A 50 2.86 7.87 5.27
CA LYS A 50 2.89 8.55 6.58
C LYS A 50 4.21 9.28 6.82
N THR A 51 5.33 8.63 6.49
CA THR A 51 6.67 9.20 6.64
C THR A 51 6.87 10.39 5.72
N LEU A 52 6.45 10.29 4.45
CA LEU A 52 6.52 11.40 3.49
C LEU A 52 5.72 12.62 3.97
N ASN A 53 4.47 12.42 4.40
CA ASN A 53 3.64 13.52 4.93
C ASN A 53 4.27 14.19 6.17
N HIS A 54 4.88 13.40 7.06
CA HIS A 54 5.56 13.93 8.25
C HIS A 54 6.82 14.73 7.90
N VAL A 55 7.64 14.25 6.95
CA VAL A 55 8.84 14.96 6.49
C VAL A 55 8.47 16.27 5.81
N TRP A 56 7.46 16.27 4.93
CA TRP A 56 6.97 17.49 4.27
C TRP A 56 6.42 18.51 5.27
N ALA A 57 5.69 18.07 6.29
CA ALA A 57 5.18 18.94 7.34
C ALA A 57 6.32 19.62 8.13
N ASN A 58 7.38 18.88 8.47
CA ASN A 58 8.56 19.43 9.16
C ASN A 58 9.37 20.38 8.28
N LEU A 59 9.56 20.07 6.99
CA LEU A 59 10.25 20.96 6.04
C LEU A 59 9.52 22.30 5.88
N LYS A 60 8.18 22.31 5.85
CA LYS A 60 7.41 23.55 5.80
C LYS A 60 7.50 24.39 7.08
N GLN A 61 7.70 23.75 8.23
CA GLN A 61 7.85 24.46 9.51
C GLN A 61 9.23 25.11 9.65
N ASN A 62 10.28 24.46 9.12
CA ASN A 62 11.66 24.94 9.19
C ASN A 62 12.05 25.92 8.06
N SER A 63 11.13 26.23 7.13
CA SER A 63 11.34 27.16 6.02
C SER A 63 10.87 28.59 6.32
N LYS A 64 10.63 28.93 7.60
CA LYS A 64 10.25 30.27 8.06
C LYS A 64 11.36 30.93 8.87
#